data_AF-A0A820MT39-F1
#
_entry.id   AF-A0A820MT39-F1
#
_cell.length_a   1.000
_cell.length_b   1.000
_cell.length_c   1.000
_cell.angle_alpha   90.00
_cell.angle_beta   90.00
_cell.angle_gamma   90.00
#
_symmetry.space_group_name_H-M   'P 1'
#
loop_
_entity.id
_entity.type
_entity.pdbx_description
1 polymer ?
#
loop_
_entity_poly.entity_id
_entity_poly.type
_entity_poly.pdbx_seq_one_letter_code
_entity_poly.pdbx_strand_id
1 'polypeptide(L)'
;MTSCTYLSSGVRELLLSASAVTTSEKSESDQLSIDKIRQCLSVGDTGINYLESVRRLDVKILPQIEQMFNRVTIEEFRSTYDNDHYCGWLKNRKDLFRIFNFLKNDEIHLATLLLTCFTERNLGNLLLLQTNTVPNLLRQIVESPNLCSILGSDLTLLFQLLIGSPKSINLRNVYWHGFIQYNEISPKFTYLLLYLMLRIGSILHGKVIPERQFISFDRFINHTFLSTDMCCPNADRAIELIQNSHLIDNGYKRLLMSSIDYFFNRNEYGLSMMILLPVFEHLLRKLFVNANNCPERLLTAEATTLYTTLDEILICCLPDGSPNRLCDELGRGYMSLLGDLITFPDGVCLRSKLSHGEIDYESLPRSIANAQLDLLFALLYRYDKYKLDKYGQYLLDYISDYKVYYHPIAIARNQMRQCVAEFKQMLECPTLIDEVETAKPDFSIQLTDFWRVFMPPDNLSLFDNISLATIDALLNEENINLINRYCTCK
;
A
#
# COMPACT_ATOMS: atom_id res chain seq x y z
N MET A 1 -28.18 15.87 -5.21
CA MET A 1 -27.58 14.98 -4.19
C MET A 1 -26.25 15.59 -3.81
N THR A 2 -26.12 16.13 -2.61
CA THR A 2 -24.83 16.59 -2.07
C THR A 2 -23.89 15.39 -2.09
N SER A 3 -22.83 15.43 -2.91
CA SER A 3 -21.80 14.38 -2.89
C SER A 3 -21.20 14.36 -1.48
N CYS A 4 -21.42 13.27 -0.74
CA CYS A 4 -20.78 13.08 0.55
C CYS A 4 -19.27 13.00 0.28
N THR A 5 -18.49 13.92 0.82
CA THR A 5 -17.03 14.02 0.62
C THR A 5 -16.34 13.58 1.90
N TYR A 6 -15.21 12.89 1.76
CA TYR A 6 -14.39 12.46 2.89
C TYR A 6 -13.18 13.37 3.09
N LEU A 7 -13.27 14.61 2.61
CA LEU A 7 -12.28 15.65 2.78
C LEU A 7 -12.83 16.72 3.73
N SER A 8 -12.06 17.05 4.77
CA SER A 8 -12.36 18.18 5.67
C SER A 8 -12.42 19.50 4.88
N SER A 9 -13.09 20.52 5.42
CA SER A 9 -13.18 21.83 4.77
C SER A 9 -11.81 22.43 4.45
N GLY A 10 -10.82 22.28 5.32
CA GLY A 10 -9.45 22.77 5.10
C GLY A 10 -8.72 22.01 3.99
N VAL A 11 -8.86 20.68 3.93
CA VAL A 11 -8.28 19.87 2.85
C VAL A 11 -8.98 20.14 1.52
N ARG A 12 -10.31 20.31 1.55
CA ARG A 12 -11.09 20.74 0.39
C ARG A 12 -10.67 22.11 -0.08
N GLU A 13 -10.39 23.05 0.82
CA GLU A 13 -9.90 24.36 0.41
C GLU A 13 -8.55 24.24 -0.31
N LEU A 14 -7.63 23.42 0.18
CA LEU A 14 -6.35 23.15 -0.50
C LEU A 14 -6.53 22.48 -1.88
N LEU A 15 -7.45 21.51 -1.98
CA LEU A 15 -7.62 20.69 -3.18
C LEU A 15 -8.64 21.23 -4.20
N LEU A 16 -9.55 22.11 -3.77
CA LEU A 16 -10.70 22.59 -4.52
C LEU A 16 -10.79 24.13 -4.62
N SER A 17 -9.94 24.91 -3.94
CA SER A 17 -9.84 26.36 -4.21
C SER A 17 -9.12 26.59 -5.54
N ALA A 18 -9.61 27.37 -6.51
CA ALA A 18 -10.90 28.03 -6.66
C ALA A 18 -11.29 28.15 -8.15
N SER A 19 -12.47 27.64 -8.50
CA SER A 19 -13.18 27.94 -9.74
C SER A 19 -13.57 29.43 -9.77
N ALA A 20 -12.67 30.31 -10.23
CA ALA A 20 -12.95 31.59 -10.91
C ALA A 20 -11.78 32.58 -10.76
N VAL A 21 -10.79 32.51 -11.66
CA VAL A 21 -10.18 33.71 -12.26
C VAL A 21 -9.70 33.32 -13.66
N THR A 22 -10.55 33.49 -14.67
CA THR A 22 -10.10 33.58 -16.06
C THR A 22 -9.51 34.97 -16.27
N THR A 23 -8.23 35.16 -15.98
CA THR A 23 -7.46 36.26 -16.55
C THR A 23 -6.65 35.71 -17.70
N SER A 24 -7.13 35.99 -18.91
CA SER A 24 -6.44 35.75 -20.16
C SER A 24 -5.22 36.67 -20.26
N GLU A 25 -4.09 36.26 -19.67
CA GLU A 25 -2.80 36.82 -20.05
C GLU A 25 -2.28 36.04 -21.27
N LYS A 26 -1.99 36.79 -22.33
CA LYS A 26 -1.52 36.26 -23.61
C LYS A 26 -0.21 35.49 -23.41
N SER A 27 -0.15 34.31 -24.04
CA SER A 27 1.00 33.41 -24.05
C SER A 27 2.21 34.07 -24.70
N GLU A 28 3.24 34.36 -23.90
CA GLU A 28 4.62 34.35 -24.37
C GLU A 28 5.16 32.91 -24.28
N SER A 29 5.92 32.54 -25.29
CA SER A 29 6.46 31.23 -25.63
C SER A 29 7.14 30.46 -24.48
N ASP A 30 6.81 29.17 -24.42
CA ASP A 30 7.72 28.04 -24.23
C ASP A 30 8.79 28.12 -23.13
N GLN A 31 8.32 28.09 -21.89
CA GLN A 31 8.80 27.26 -20.77
C GLN A 31 8.31 27.95 -19.50
N LEU A 32 7.44 27.27 -18.75
CA LEU A 32 7.15 27.71 -17.39
C LEU A 32 8.46 27.64 -16.59
N SER A 33 9.06 28.79 -16.26
CA SER A 33 10.33 28.81 -15.54
C SER A 33 10.09 28.41 -14.08
N ILE A 34 11.05 27.70 -13.49
CA ILE A 34 11.03 27.38 -12.05
C ILE A 34 10.91 28.67 -11.23
N ASP A 35 11.44 29.79 -11.72
CA ASP A 35 11.29 31.11 -11.07
C ASP A 35 9.84 31.56 -10.94
N LYS A 36 8.99 31.35 -11.97
CA LYS A 36 7.55 31.66 -11.88
C LYS A 36 6.84 30.80 -10.84
N ILE A 37 7.23 29.52 -10.75
CA ILE A 37 6.71 28.60 -9.73
C ILE A 37 7.18 29.03 -8.35
N ARG A 38 8.46 29.40 -8.21
CA ARG A 38 9.07 29.87 -6.96
C ARG A 38 8.39 31.12 -6.43
N GLN A 39 8.01 32.07 -7.30
CA GLN A 39 7.28 33.28 -6.90
C GLN A 39 5.89 32.98 -6.30
N CYS A 40 5.34 31.79 -6.56
CA CYS A 40 4.09 31.35 -5.94
C CYS A 40 4.29 30.79 -4.53
N LEU A 41 5.51 30.43 -4.14
CA LEU A 41 5.82 29.87 -2.83
C LEU A 41 5.87 30.99 -1.78
N SER A 42 4.96 30.95 -0.82
CA SER A 42 4.93 31.86 0.31
C SER A 42 5.73 31.25 1.46
N VAL A 43 6.94 31.75 1.69
CA VAL A 43 7.80 31.36 2.80
C VAL A 43 7.79 32.49 3.83
N GLY A 44 7.29 32.20 5.05
CA GLY A 44 7.32 33.11 6.18
C GLY A 44 8.35 32.67 7.23
N ASP A 45 8.39 33.39 8.36
CA ASP A 45 9.37 33.17 9.44
C ASP A 45 9.27 31.77 10.07
N THR A 46 8.09 31.14 10.02
CA THR A 46 7.84 29.79 10.55
C THR A 46 7.87 28.68 9.48
N GLY A 47 8.35 28.99 8.27
CA GLY A 47 8.38 28.08 7.12
C GLY A 47 7.32 28.38 6.06
N ILE A 48 7.02 27.41 5.21
CA ILE A 48 6.12 27.59 4.06
C ILE A 48 4.67 27.71 4.53
N ASN A 49 3.98 28.75 4.06
CA ASN A 49 2.52 28.81 4.13
C ASN A 49 1.95 27.99 2.97
N TYR A 50 1.62 26.72 3.25
CA TYR A 50 1.13 25.78 2.22
C TYR A 50 -0.16 26.27 1.57
N LEU A 51 -1.13 26.76 2.33
CA LEU A 51 -2.42 27.22 1.80
C LEU A 51 -2.24 28.38 0.82
N GLU A 52 -1.50 29.41 1.22
CA GLU A 52 -1.25 30.57 0.35
C GLU A 52 -0.43 30.17 -0.89
N SER A 53 0.54 29.27 -0.72
CA SER A 53 1.35 28.78 -1.84
C SER A 53 0.51 28.00 -2.86
N VAL A 54 -0.38 27.13 -2.38
CA VAL A 54 -1.29 26.35 -3.24
C VAL A 54 -2.26 27.27 -3.97
N ARG A 55 -2.84 28.27 -3.28
CA ARG A 55 -3.72 29.27 -3.93
C ARG A 55 -3.02 30.03 -5.04
N ARG A 56 -1.79 30.50 -4.80
CA ARG A 56 -0.99 31.20 -5.83
C ARG A 56 -0.66 30.29 -7.01
N LEU A 57 -0.31 29.03 -6.74
CA LEU A 57 -0.07 28.02 -7.78
C LEU A 57 -1.33 27.75 -8.60
N ASP A 58 -2.49 27.57 -7.97
CA ASP A 58 -3.75 27.29 -8.69
C ASP A 58 -4.19 28.45 -9.58
N VAL A 59 -3.98 29.69 -9.16
CA VAL A 59 -4.34 30.85 -9.98
C VAL A 59 -3.35 31.05 -11.13
N LYS A 60 -2.03 30.94 -10.86
CA LYS A 60 -1.01 31.40 -11.82
C LYS A 60 -0.38 30.29 -12.66
N ILE A 61 -0.24 29.08 -12.11
CA ILE A 61 0.66 28.04 -12.64
C ILE A 61 -0.10 26.81 -13.11
N LEU A 62 -0.95 26.24 -12.25
CA LEU A 62 -1.63 24.97 -12.53
C LEU A 62 -2.46 24.98 -13.82
N PRO A 63 -3.24 26.03 -14.15
CA PRO A 63 -4.03 26.07 -15.38
C PRO A 63 -3.15 26.09 -16.63
N GLN A 64 -1.96 26.72 -16.54
CA GLN A 64 -1.01 26.76 -17.67
C GLN A 64 -0.41 25.37 -17.92
N ILE A 65 -0.01 24.65 -16.86
CA ILE A 65 0.54 23.29 -16.97
C ILE A 65 -0.53 22.32 -17.49
N GLU A 66 -1.74 22.37 -16.93
CA GLU A 66 -2.86 21.57 -17.39
C GLU A 66 -3.17 21.85 -18.87
N GLN A 67 -3.25 23.13 -19.26
CA GLN A 67 -3.49 23.50 -20.66
C GLN A 67 -2.36 23.04 -21.58
N MET A 68 -1.10 23.15 -21.16
CA MET A 68 0.06 22.67 -21.90
C MET A 68 -0.08 21.17 -22.19
N PHE A 69 -0.31 20.34 -21.16
CA PHE A 69 -0.46 18.91 -21.37
C PHE A 69 -1.75 18.52 -22.09
N ASN A 70 -2.85 19.25 -21.89
CA ASN A 70 -4.11 18.99 -22.58
C ASN A 70 -4.00 19.21 -24.10
N ARG A 71 -3.15 20.13 -24.57
CA ARG A 71 -2.93 20.40 -26.00
C ARG A 71 -2.04 19.38 -26.71
N VAL A 72 -1.17 18.70 -25.96
CA VAL A 72 -0.18 17.75 -26.52
C VAL A 72 -0.79 16.37 -26.71
N THR A 73 -0.61 15.73 -27.87
CA THR A 73 -1.04 14.35 -28.11
C THR A 73 -0.14 13.32 -27.41
N ILE A 74 -0.55 12.06 -27.35
CA ILE A 74 0.28 10.99 -26.74
C ILE A 74 1.58 10.82 -27.54
N GLU A 75 1.49 10.90 -28.86
CA GLU A 75 2.62 10.78 -29.79
C GLU A 75 3.58 11.97 -29.66
N GLU A 76 3.04 13.20 -29.59
CA GLU A 76 3.84 14.41 -29.39
C GLU A 76 4.54 14.42 -28.02
N PHE A 77 3.85 13.94 -26.97
CA PHE A 77 4.46 13.81 -25.65
C PHE A 77 5.63 12.82 -25.69
N ARG A 78 5.44 11.66 -26.34
CA ARG A 78 6.52 10.67 -26.51
C ARG A 78 7.69 11.23 -27.31
N SER A 79 7.44 11.83 -28.46
CA SER A 79 8.51 12.38 -29.30
C SER A 79 9.30 13.50 -28.59
N THR A 80 8.63 14.28 -27.74
CA THR A 80 9.25 15.39 -27.01
C THR A 80 10.04 14.92 -25.78
N TYR A 81 9.49 13.96 -25.01
CA TYR A 81 10.02 13.62 -23.68
C TYR A 81 10.72 12.26 -23.60
N ASP A 82 10.56 11.36 -24.57
CA ASP A 82 11.26 10.05 -24.60
C ASP A 82 12.70 10.19 -25.07
N ASN A 83 13.50 10.87 -24.26
CA ASN A 83 14.93 11.03 -24.47
C ASN A 83 15.65 11.11 -23.11
N ASP A 84 16.97 11.00 -23.15
CA ASP A 84 17.77 10.95 -21.93
C ASP A 84 17.83 12.29 -21.20
N HIS A 85 17.50 13.40 -21.88
CA HIS A 85 17.42 14.72 -21.24
C HIS A 85 16.26 14.80 -20.23
N TYR A 86 15.09 14.22 -20.54
CA TYR A 86 13.94 14.25 -19.61
C TYR A 86 13.78 12.95 -18.82
N CYS A 87 13.95 11.81 -19.48
CA CYS A 87 13.62 10.50 -18.92
C CYS A 87 14.84 9.62 -18.60
N GLY A 88 16.06 10.07 -18.87
CA GLY A 88 17.28 9.26 -18.67
C GLY A 88 17.52 8.87 -17.20
N TRP A 89 16.98 9.64 -16.27
CA TRP A 89 17.08 9.37 -14.83
C TRP A 89 16.02 8.38 -14.31
N LEU A 90 14.97 8.13 -15.09
CA LEU A 90 13.82 7.33 -14.68
C LEU A 90 14.07 5.85 -14.88
N LYS A 91 13.81 5.06 -13.85
CA LYS A 91 13.62 3.62 -13.99
C LYS A 91 12.20 3.35 -14.42
N ASN A 92 12.02 2.44 -15.38
CA ASN A 92 10.74 2.16 -16.05
C ASN A 92 10.10 3.39 -16.70
N ARG A 93 10.84 4.16 -17.53
CA ARG A 93 10.29 5.34 -18.23
C ARG A 93 9.00 5.08 -19.04
N LYS A 94 8.72 3.81 -19.42
CA LYS A 94 7.44 3.40 -20.02
C LYS A 94 6.22 3.77 -19.17
N ASP A 95 6.36 3.74 -17.84
CA ASP A 95 5.27 4.03 -16.91
C ASP A 95 4.88 5.51 -16.97
N LEU A 96 5.83 6.42 -17.19
CA LEU A 96 5.56 7.84 -17.37
C LEU A 96 4.58 8.08 -18.53
N PHE A 97 4.79 7.36 -19.64
CA PHE A 97 3.92 7.46 -20.80
C PHE A 97 2.57 6.77 -20.61
N ARG A 98 2.55 5.67 -19.83
CA ARG A 98 1.30 5.02 -19.42
C ARG A 98 0.45 5.94 -18.54
N ILE A 99 1.08 6.63 -17.59
CA ILE A 99 0.46 7.66 -16.75
C ILE A 99 -0.13 8.79 -17.62
N PHE A 100 0.64 9.29 -18.58
CA PHE A 100 0.14 10.34 -19.48
C PHE A 100 -1.07 9.85 -20.32
N ASN A 101 -1.03 8.61 -20.80
CA ASN A 101 -2.16 8.00 -21.48
C ASN A 101 -3.40 7.91 -20.57
N PHE A 102 -3.26 7.54 -19.30
CA PHE A 102 -4.37 7.54 -18.35
C PHE A 102 -4.95 8.95 -18.14
N LEU A 103 -4.10 9.97 -18.03
CA LEU A 103 -4.56 11.36 -17.94
C LEU A 103 -5.37 11.79 -19.17
N LYS A 104 -4.97 11.35 -20.37
CA LYS A 104 -5.68 11.65 -21.63
C LYS A 104 -7.02 10.93 -21.79
N ASN A 105 -7.19 9.80 -21.10
CA ASN A 105 -8.42 9.02 -21.14
C ASN A 105 -9.31 9.26 -19.91
N ASP A 106 -9.12 10.39 -19.20
CA ASP A 106 -9.85 10.77 -17.99
C ASP A 106 -9.75 9.74 -16.83
N GLU A 107 -8.70 8.94 -16.82
CA GLU A 107 -8.39 7.96 -15.76
C GLU A 107 -7.50 8.58 -14.67
N ILE A 108 -7.88 9.77 -14.20
CA ILE A 108 -7.09 10.63 -13.30
C ILE A 108 -6.73 9.91 -12.00
N HIS A 109 -7.65 9.09 -11.46
CA HIS A 109 -7.44 8.38 -10.21
C HIS A 109 -6.28 7.37 -10.32
N LEU A 110 -6.31 6.54 -11.36
CA LEU A 110 -5.25 5.56 -11.63
C LEU A 110 -3.94 6.25 -11.99
N ALA A 111 -3.99 7.30 -12.82
CA ALA A 111 -2.81 8.10 -13.16
C ALA A 111 -2.13 8.66 -11.91
N THR A 112 -2.90 9.16 -10.94
CA THR A 112 -2.37 9.76 -9.71
C THR A 112 -1.77 8.72 -8.77
N LEU A 113 -2.45 7.57 -8.59
CA LEU A 113 -1.93 6.46 -7.79
C LEU A 113 -0.61 5.92 -8.37
N LEU A 114 -0.58 5.67 -9.67
CA LEU A 114 0.62 5.19 -10.34
C LEU A 114 1.75 6.23 -10.31
N LEU A 115 1.46 7.51 -10.57
CA LEU A 115 2.45 8.57 -10.56
C LEU A 115 3.05 8.82 -9.18
N THR A 116 2.26 8.74 -8.11
CA THR A 116 2.78 8.93 -6.73
C THR A 116 3.70 7.78 -6.32
N CYS A 117 3.34 6.53 -6.60
CA CYS A 117 4.18 5.36 -6.41
C CYS A 117 5.47 5.43 -7.27
N PHE A 118 5.32 5.76 -8.56
CA PHE A 118 6.43 5.94 -9.49
C PHE A 118 7.40 7.05 -9.04
N THR A 119 6.87 8.16 -8.52
CA THR A 119 7.66 9.26 -7.96
C THR A 119 8.42 8.80 -6.72
N GLU A 120 7.75 8.17 -5.77
CA GLU A 120 8.36 7.67 -4.53
C GLU A 120 9.53 6.71 -4.82
N ARG A 121 9.32 5.77 -5.75
CA ARG A 121 10.35 4.83 -6.16
C ARG A 121 11.58 5.52 -6.76
N ASN A 122 11.37 6.42 -7.73
CA ASN A 122 12.44 7.09 -8.45
C ASN A 122 13.17 8.14 -7.60
N LEU A 123 12.48 8.89 -6.74
CA LEU A 123 13.13 9.80 -5.78
C LEU A 123 13.96 9.01 -4.75
N GLY A 124 13.47 7.87 -4.29
CA GLY A 124 14.26 6.99 -3.42
C GLY A 124 15.51 6.43 -4.12
N ASN A 125 15.42 6.08 -5.40
CA ASN A 125 16.58 5.69 -6.20
C ASN A 125 17.60 6.84 -6.35
N LEU A 126 17.11 8.07 -6.49
CA LEU A 126 17.97 9.25 -6.58
C LEU A 126 18.79 9.48 -5.30
N LEU A 127 18.23 9.18 -4.12
CA LEU A 127 18.94 9.27 -2.85
C LEU A 127 20.15 8.33 -2.77
N LEU A 128 20.15 7.22 -3.51
CA LEU A 128 21.27 6.28 -3.54
C LEU A 128 22.56 6.88 -4.12
N LEU A 129 22.50 8.06 -4.76
CA LEU A 129 23.69 8.80 -5.17
C LEU A 129 24.48 9.35 -3.98
N GLN A 130 23.86 9.49 -2.81
CA GLN A 130 24.45 10.17 -1.64
C GLN A 130 24.36 9.37 -0.35
N THR A 131 23.54 8.33 -0.29
CA THR A 131 23.35 7.49 0.89
C THR A 131 23.13 6.03 0.51
N ASN A 132 23.55 5.11 1.37
CA ASN A 132 23.29 3.67 1.19
C ASN A 132 21.90 3.25 1.71
N THR A 133 21.23 4.13 2.46
CA THR A 133 19.92 3.86 3.05
C THR A 133 18.89 4.86 2.53
N VAL A 134 17.74 4.35 2.09
CA VAL A 134 16.60 5.16 1.65
C VAL A 134 15.55 5.12 2.75
N PRO A 135 15.01 6.27 3.18
CA PRO A 135 13.92 6.31 4.15
C PRO A 135 12.68 5.54 3.65
N ASN A 136 11.95 4.90 4.57
CA ASN A 136 10.77 4.09 4.24
C ASN A 136 9.51 4.94 3.96
N LEU A 137 9.52 6.23 4.32
CA LEU A 137 8.38 7.13 4.12
C LEU A 137 8.70 8.18 3.06
N LEU A 138 7.81 8.34 2.07
CA LEU A 138 7.91 9.40 1.05
C LEU A 138 8.19 10.78 1.63
N ARG A 139 7.51 11.12 2.74
CA ARG A 139 7.72 12.38 3.45
C ARG A 139 9.19 12.57 3.85
N GLN A 140 9.82 11.53 4.38
CA GLN A 140 11.23 11.58 4.78
C GLN A 140 12.16 11.67 3.57
N ILE A 141 11.78 11.09 2.42
CA ILE A 141 12.53 11.25 1.17
C ILE A 141 12.51 12.73 0.73
N VAL A 142 11.33 13.35 0.66
CA VAL A 142 11.18 14.75 0.19
C VAL A 142 11.65 15.80 1.20
N GLU A 143 11.70 15.47 2.48
CA GLU A 143 12.26 16.31 3.55
C GLU A 143 13.77 16.09 3.74
N SER A 144 14.38 15.15 3.01
CA SER A 144 15.80 14.84 3.20
C SER A 144 16.72 15.96 2.68
N PRO A 145 17.77 16.33 3.44
CA PRO A 145 18.78 17.27 2.97
C PRO A 145 19.51 16.77 1.71
N ASN A 146 19.68 15.45 1.61
CA ASN A 146 20.30 14.79 0.46
C ASN A 146 19.53 15.09 -0.82
N LEU A 147 18.20 14.88 -0.83
CA LEU A 147 17.38 15.22 -2.00
C LEU A 147 17.48 16.71 -2.35
N CYS A 148 17.45 17.58 -1.33
CA CYS A 148 17.59 19.02 -1.52
C CYS A 148 18.92 19.41 -2.17
N SER A 149 20.02 18.73 -1.81
CA SER A 149 21.32 18.98 -2.42
C SER A 149 21.41 18.53 -3.88
N ILE A 150 20.60 17.53 -4.28
CA ILE A 150 20.55 17.01 -5.64
C ILE A 150 19.64 17.86 -6.54
N LEU A 151 18.44 18.19 -6.06
CA LEU A 151 17.39 18.86 -6.84
C LEU A 151 17.36 20.37 -6.66
N GLY A 152 18.03 20.90 -5.63
CA GLY A 152 17.91 22.28 -5.19
C GLY A 152 16.69 22.51 -4.28
N SER A 153 16.69 23.66 -3.61
CA SER A 153 15.64 24.05 -2.65
C SER A 153 14.26 24.13 -3.31
N ASP A 154 14.18 24.69 -4.51
CA ASP A 154 12.92 25.09 -5.11
C ASP A 154 12.08 23.87 -5.54
N LEU A 155 12.68 22.90 -6.22
CA LEU A 155 12.00 21.65 -6.57
C LEU A 155 11.65 20.81 -5.34
N THR A 156 12.55 20.78 -4.35
CA THR A 156 12.31 20.05 -3.11
C THR A 156 11.09 20.62 -2.38
N LEU A 157 10.95 21.95 -2.34
CA LEU A 157 9.77 22.62 -1.78
C LEU A 157 8.47 22.23 -2.49
N LEU A 158 8.51 22.10 -3.82
CA LEU A 158 7.35 21.75 -4.63
C LEU A 158 6.91 20.31 -4.39
N PHE A 159 7.86 19.37 -4.26
CA PHE A 159 7.55 18.01 -3.84
C PHE A 159 6.97 17.97 -2.43
N GLN A 160 7.53 18.72 -1.48
CA GLN A 160 6.97 18.82 -0.13
C GLN A 160 5.55 19.39 -0.13
N LEU A 161 5.25 20.35 -1.02
CA LEU A 161 3.92 20.93 -1.17
C LEU A 161 2.90 19.93 -1.75
N LEU A 162 3.31 19.08 -2.71
CA LEU A 162 2.40 18.13 -3.36
C LEU A 162 2.23 16.81 -2.59
N ILE A 163 3.32 16.23 -2.10
CA ILE A 163 3.38 14.85 -1.58
C ILE A 163 4.10 14.75 -0.22
N GLY A 164 4.32 15.89 0.45
CA GLY A 164 4.98 15.96 1.75
C GLY A 164 4.04 15.74 2.94
N SER A 165 4.14 16.60 3.94
CA SER A 165 3.41 16.44 5.21
C SER A 165 1.89 16.61 5.08
N PRO A 166 1.07 16.16 6.06
CA PRO A 166 -0.38 16.41 6.08
C PRO A 166 -0.81 17.87 6.02
N LYS A 167 0.09 18.81 6.36
CA LYS A 167 -0.18 20.26 6.24
C LYS A 167 -0.14 20.76 4.79
N SER A 168 0.39 19.96 3.87
CA SER A 168 0.43 20.26 2.44
C SER A 168 -0.73 19.57 1.71
N ILE A 169 -0.72 19.57 0.37
CA ILE A 169 -1.75 18.87 -0.43
C ILE A 169 -1.80 17.38 -0.06
N ASN A 170 -0.62 16.81 0.25
CA ASN A 170 -0.46 15.41 0.63
C ASN A 170 -1.15 14.42 -0.33
N LEU A 171 -1.01 14.69 -1.64
CA LEU A 171 -1.72 14.01 -2.72
C LEU A 171 -1.59 12.48 -2.61
N ARG A 172 -0.38 11.99 -2.34
CA ARG A 172 -0.11 10.57 -2.13
C ARG A 172 -1.01 9.98 -1.06
N ASN A 173 -1.03 10.53 0.15
CA ASN A 173 -1.79 9.92 1.23
C ASN A 173 -3.29 10.07 1.01
N VAL A 174 -3.77 11.21 0.53
CA VAL A 174 -5.22 11.40 0.37
C VAL A 174 -5.79 10.39 -0.64
N TYR A 175 -5.06 10.09 -1.73
CA TYR A 175 -5.44 9.04 -2.67
C TYR A 175 -5.26 7.62 -2.11
N TRP A 176 -4.07 7.25 -1.63
CA TRP A 176 -3.76 5.87 -1.22
C TRP A 176 -4.50 5.41 0.04
N HIS A 177 -4.95 6.34 0.90
CA HIS A 177 -5.80 6.05 2.05
C HIS A 177 -7.30 6.11 1.71
N GLY A 178 -7.67 6.27 0.43
CA GLY A 178 -9.05 6.10 -0.02
C GLY A 178 -9.99 7.25 0.32
N PHE A 179 -9.49 8.45 0.65
CA PHE A 179 -10.35 9.60 0.96
C PHE A 179 -10.96 10.25 -0.30
N ILE A 180 -10.49 9.86 -1.49
CA ILE A 180 -10.87 10.45 -2.78
C ILE A 180 -11.84 9.57 -3.55
N GLN A 181 -13.00 10.14 -3.85
CA GLN A 181 -13.98 9.57 -4.76
C GLN A 181 -13.67 9.89 -6.23
N TYR A 182 -14.40 9.23 -7.12
CA TYR A 182 -14.28 9.47 -8.56
C TYR A 182 -14.47 10.96 -8.93
N ASN A 183 -13.51 11.51 -9.66
CA ASN A 183 -13.46 12.91 -10.12
C ASN A 183 -13.64 13.98 -9.02
N GLU A 184 -13.26 13.68 -7.79
CA GLU A 184 -13.36 14.65 -6.68
C GLU A 184 -12.24 15.71 -6.71
N ILE A 185 -11.04 15.36 -7.19
CA ILE A 185 -9.88 16.27 -7.28
C ILE A 185 -9.59 16.64 -8.75
N SER A 186 -9.16 17.89 -8.97
CA SER A 186 -8.69 18.38 -10.28
C SER A 186 -7.40 17.68 -10.76
N PRO A 187 -7.31 17.30 -12.05
CA PRO A 187 -6.10 16.67 -12.61
C PRO A 187 -4.87 17.58 -12.64
N LYS A 188 -5.05 18.90 -12.46
CA LYS A 188 -3.98 19.91 -12.37
C LYS A 188 -2.82 19.52 -11.47
N PHE A 189 -3.10 18.95 -10.30
CA PHE A 189 -2.06 18.56 -9.35
C PHE A 189 -1.27 17.35 -9.85
N THR A 190 -1.93 16.41 -10.52
CA THR A 190 -1.29 15.26 -11.17
C THR A 190 -0.43 15.71 -12.35
N TYR A 191 -0.91 16.66 -13.14
CA TYR A 191 -0.12 17.29 -14.21
C TYR A 191 1.10 18.06 -13.67
N LEU A 192 0.97 18.77 -12.56
CA LEU A 192 2.12 19.42 -11.92
C LEU A 192 3.14 18.37 -11.45
N LEU A 193 2.71 17.28 -10.82
CA LEU A 193 3.63 16.22 -10.39
C LEU A 193 4.34 15.58 -11.60
N LEU A 194 3.62 15.34 -12.69
CA LEU A 194 4.19 14.83 -13.95
C LEU A 194 5.24 15.79 -14.52
N TYR A 195 4.92 17.09 -14.52
CA TYR A 195 5.84 18.15 -14.93
C TYR A 195 7.13 18.12 -14.09
N LEU A 196 7.02 18.05 -12.76
CA LEU A 196 8.21 18.02 -11.89
C LEU A 196 9.10 16.81 -12.16
N MET A 197 8.50 15.63 -12.39
CA MET A 197 9.25 14.42 -12.75
C MET A 197 10.04 14.58 -14.05
N LEU A 198 9.46 15.23 -15.06
CA LEU A 198 10.18 15.57 -16.30
C LEU A 198 11.30 16.59 -16.05
N ARG A 199 11.07 17.59 -15.20
CA ARG A 199 12.06 18.62 -14.90
C ARG A 199 13.29 18.10 -14.17
N ILE A 200 13.17 17.07 -13.35
CA ILE A 200 14.34 16.44 -12.71
C ILE A 200 15.35 15.97 -13.76
N GLY A 201 14.89 15.40 -14.88
CA GLY A 201 15.79 14.95 -15.95
C GLY A 201 16.71 16.05 -16.45
N SER A 202 16.14 17.24 -16.68
CA SER A 202 16.90 18.41 -17.15
C SER A 202 18.02 18.85 -16.19
N ILE A 203 17.90 18.52 -14.90
CA ILE A 203 18.89 18.82 -13.85
C ILE A 203 19.96 17.72 -13.76
N LEU A 204 19.54 16.46 -13.90
CA LEU A 204 20.41 15.30 -13.70
C LEU A 204 21.20 14.90 -14.95
N HIS A 205 21.06 15.64 -16.06
CA HIS A 205 21.61 15.32 -17.38
C HIS A 205 22.96 14.56 -17.34
N GLY A 206 22.94 13.31 -17.80
CA GLY A 206 24.13 12.43 -17.89
C GLY A 206 24.47 11.62 -16.63
N LYS A 207 23.70 11.74 -15.53
CA LYS A 207 23.91 10.92 -14.32
C LYS A 207 23.22 9.56 -14.44
N VAL A 208 23.98 8.51 -14.15
CA VAL A 208 23.45 7.14 -14.01
C VAL A 208 22.87 6.99 -12.61
N ILE A 209 21.57 6.67 -12.53
CA ILE A 209 20.86 6.54 -11.25
C ILE A 209 20.88 5.07 -10.80
N PRO A 210 21.33 4.77 -9.56
CA PRO A 210 21.24 3.44 -8.98
C PRO A 210 19.79 2.96 -8.89
N GLU A 211 19.60 1.65 -8.81
CA GLU A 211 18.28 1.05 -8.81
C GLU A 211 18.13 0.07 -7.66
N ARG A 212 17.09 0.29 -6.86
CA ARG A 212 16.65 -0.70 -5.87
C ARG A 212 16.00 -1.86 -6.61
N GLN A 213 16.16 -3.08 -6.11
CA GLN A 213 15.46 -4.25 -6.63
C GLN A 213 13.99 -4.24 -6.19
N PHE A 214 13.11 -4.80 -7.03
CA PHE A 214 11.73 -5.07 -6.64
C PHE A 214 11.66 -6.31 -5.75
N ILE A 215 10.69 -6.32 -4.85
CA ILE A 215 10.33 -7.48 -4.05
C ILE A 215 9.62 -8.49 -4.98
N SER A 216 10.12 -9.73 -5.02
CA SER A 216 9.49 -10.80 -5.79
C SER A 216 8.27 -11.39 -5.06
N PHE A 217 7.30 -11.86 -5.86
CA PHE A 217 6.15 -12.60 -5.36
C PHE A 217 6.41 -14.10 -5.16
N ASP A 218 7.55 -14.64 -5.60
CA ASP A 218 7.84 -16.09 -5.59
C ASP A 218 7.63 -16.72 -4.21
N ARG A 219 7.97 -15.98 -3.15
CA ARG A 219 7.81 -16.42 -1.75
C ARG A 219 6.35 -16.63 -1.32
N PHE A 220 5.39 -16.09 -2.07
CA PHE A 220 3.97 -16.16 -1.76
C PHE A 220 3.19 -17.15 -2.62
N ILE A 221 3.74 -17.52 -3.80
CA ILE A 221 3.02 -18.32 -4.80
C ILE A 221 2.64 -19.72 -4.27
N ASN A 222 3.49 -20.29 -3.40
CA ASN A 222 3.28 -21.63 -2.85
C ASN A 222 2.20 -21.69 -1.77
N HIS A 223 1.76 -20.55 -1.25
CA HIS A 223 0.67 -20.48 -0.28
C HIS A 223 -0.61 -20.13 -1.05
N THR A 224 -1.49 -21.10 -1.24
CA THR A 224 -2.82 -20.90 -1.82
C THR A 224 -3.65 -20.08 -0.84
N PHE A 225 -3.58 -18.74 -0.97
CA PHE A 225 -4.40 -17.80 -0.20
C PHE A 225 -5.90 -18.01 -0.38
N LEU A 226 -6.29 -18.74 -1.44
CA LEU A 226 -7.58 -19.36 -1.76
C LEU A 226 -7.31 -20.42 -2.83
N SER A 227 -8.03 -21.56 -2.84
CA SER A 227 -7.86 -22.52 -3.93
C SER A 227 -8.26 -21.85 -5.25
N THR A 228 -7.39 -21.95 -6.25
CA THR A 228 -7.54 -21.35 -7.58
C THR A 228 -8.75 -21.89 -8.36
N ASP A 229 -9.44 -22.90 -7.82
CA ASP A 229 -10.36 -23.75 -8.57
C ASP A 229 -11.84 -23.34 -8.42
N MET A 230 -12.17 -22.43 -7.50
CA MET A 230 -13.50 -21.83 -7.39
C MET A 230 -13.40 -20.31 -7.48
N CYS A 231 -13.38 -19.88 -8.74
CA CYS A 231 -13.16 -18.52 -9.24
C CYS A 231 -13.98 -17.45 -8.51
N CYS A 232 -13.34 -16.28 -8.34
CA CYS A 232 -13.96 -14.94 -8.34
C CYS A 232 -15.26 -14.92 -9.17
N PRO A 233 -16.29 -14.14 -8.79
CA PRO A 233 -17.48 -14.06 -9.63
C PRO A 233 -17.04 -13.62 -11.03
N ASN A 234 -17.73 -14.06 -12.07
CA ASN A 234 -17.47 -13.48 -13.39
C ASN A 234 -17.68 -11.95 -13.35
N ALA A 235 -17.14 -11.24 -14.35
CA ALA A 235 -17.16 -9.77 -14.37
C ALA A 235 -18.57 -9.19 -14.14
N ASP A 236 -19.60 -9.79 -14.75
CA ASP A 236 -20.99 -9.35 -14.60
C ASP A 236 -21.48 -9.45 -13.16
N ARG A 237 -21.22 -10.58 -12.50
CA ARG A 237 -21.62 -10.78 -11.11
C ARG A 237 -20.82 -9.89 -10.16
N ALA A 238 -19.53 -9.67 -10.42
CA ALA A 238 -18.72 -8.73 -9.66
C ALA A 238 -19.28 -7.30 -9.74
N ILE A 239 -19.64 -6.85 -10.95
CA ILE A 239 -20.27 -5.54 -11.19
C ILE A 239 -21.61 -5.46 -10.46
N GLU A 240 -22.45 -6.50 -10.54
CA GLU A 240 -23.74 -6.54 -9.86
C GLU A 240 -23.61 -6.38 -8.33
N LEU A 241 -22.68 -7.10 -7.71
CA LEU A 241 -22.40 -6.99 -6.26
C LEU A 241 -21.96 -5.57 -5.89
N ILE A 242 -21.07 -4.95 -6.67
CA ILE A 242 -20.61 -3.57 -6.40
C ILE A 242 -21.74 -2.56 -6.58
N GLN A 243 -22.50 -2.66 -7.67
CA GLN A 243 -23.57 -1.72 -8.02
C GLN A 243 -24.68 -1.70 -6.97
N ASN A 244 -25.06 -2.89 -6.48
CA ASN A 244 -26.15 -3.05 -5.53
C ASN A 244 -25.71 -2.86 -4.07
N SER A 245 -24.43 -2.58 -3.81
CA SER A 245 -23.91 -2.48 -2.43
C SER A 245 -24.41 -1.22 -1.75
N HIS A 246 -24.83 -1.34 -0.49
CA HIS A 246 -25.12 -0.23 0.41
C HIS A 246 -23.89 0.17 1.22
N LEU A 247 -22.91 -0.74 1.37
CA LEU A 247 -21.63 -0.45 1.98
C LEU A 247 -20.76 0.51 1.16
N ILE A 248 -20.81 0.39 -0.16
CA ILE A 248 -19.97 1.16 -1.08
C ILE A 248 -20.71 2.45 -1.50
N ASP A 249 -20.10 3.61 -1.26
CA ASP A 249 -20.68 4.88 -1.71
C ASP A 249 -20.58 5.05 -3.23
N ASN A 250 -21.52 5.77 -3.84
CA ASN A 250 -21.64 5.86 -5.31
C ASN A 250 -20.35 6.32 -6.02
N GLY A 251 -19.60 7.25 -5.42
CA GLY A 251 -18.32 7.72 -5.97
C GLY A 251 -17.25 6.62 -6.03
N TYR A 252 -17.29 5.66 -5.11
CA TYR A 252 -16.39 4.51 -5.08
C TYR A 252 -16.85 3.35 -5.96
N LYS A 253 -18.16 3.20 -6.18
CA LYS A 253 -18.69 2.18 -7.11
C LYS A 253 -18.07 2.31 -8.49
N ARG A 254 -17.95 3.55 -9.00
CA ARG A 254 -17.33 3.81 -10.31
C ARG A 254 -15.85 3.45 -10.35
N LEU A 255 -15.12 3.70 -9.26
CA LEU A 255 -13.71 3.29 -9.13
C LEU A 255 -13.59 1.77 -9.11
N LEU A 256 -14.40 1.08 -8.31
CA LEU A 256 -14.38 -0.39 -8.26
C LEU A 256 -14.78 -1.02 -9.60
N MET A 257 -15.76 -0.47 -10.32
CA MET A 257 -16.09 -0.94 -11.67
C MET A 257 -14.90 -0.82 -12.63
N SER A 258 -14.11 0.25 -12.54
CA SER A 258 -12.85 0.37 -13.30
C SER A 258 -11.82 -0.68 -12.86
N SER A 259 -11.67 -0.92 -11.56
CA SER A 259 -10.82 -2.01 -11.04
C SER A 259 -11.23 -3.40 -11.58
N ILE A 260 -12.53 -3.68 -11.67
CA ILE A 260 -13.05 -4.93 -12.27
C ILE A 260 -12.72 -5.02 -13.77
N ASP A 261 -12.83 -3.93 -14.54
CA ASP A 261 -12.43 -3.90 -15.96
C ASP A 261 -10.95 -4.26 -16.13
N TYR A 262 -10.07 -3.64 -15.35
CA TYR A 262 -8.64 -3.95 -15.36
C TYR A 262 -8.35 -5.42 -15.00
N PHE A 263 -9.11 -5.99 -14.06
CA PHE A 263 -8.93 -7.37 -13.63
C PHE A 263 -9.39 -8.39 -14.68
N PHE A 264 -10.64 -8.30 -15.13
CA PHE A 264 -11.28 -9.33 -15.95
C PHE A 264 -11.07 -9.14 -17.45
N ASN A 265 -11.10 -7.89 -17.93
CA ASN A 265 -11.08 -7.61 -19.36
C ASN A 265 -9.66 -7.33 -19.88
N ARG A 266 -8.81 -6.72 -19.05
CA ARG A 266 -7.44 -6.34 -19.44
C ARG A 266 -6.36 -7.26 -18.90
N ASN A 267 -6.66 -8.11 -17.91
CA ASN A 267 -5.67 -8.94 -17.20
C ASN A 267 -4.52 -8.13 -16.57
N GLU A 268 -4.80 -6.90 -16.13
CA GLU A 268 -3.84 -5.99 -15.53
C GLU A 268 -4.07 -5.92 -14.01
N TYR A 269 -3.69 -7.00 -13.33
CA TYR A 269 -4.00 -7.21 -11.91
C TYR A 269 -3.42 -6.13 -11.00
N GLY A 270 -2.19 -5.66 -11.27
CA GLY A 270 -1.57 -4.58 -10.49
C GLY A 270 -2.37 -3.29 -10.52
N LEU A 271 -2.79 -2.85 -11.71
CA LEU A 271 -3.59 -1.63 -11.86
C LEU A 271 -4.99 -1.78 -11.25
N SER A 272 -5.59 -2.96 -11.37
CA SER A 272 -6.83 -3.30 -10.67
C SER A 272 -6.69 -3.11 -9.15
N MET A 273 -5.59 -3.61 -8.57
CA MET A 273 -5.32 -3.50 -7.14
C MET A 273 -4.96 -2.08 -6.71
N MET A 274 -4.30 -1.29 -7.56
CA MET A 274 -4.03 0.13 -7.28
C MET A 274 -5.33 0.89 -7.00
N ILE A 275 -6.40 0.61 -7.75
CA ILE A 275 -7.70 1.24 -7.55
C ILE A 275 -8.46 0.60 -6.38
N LEU A 276 -8.45 -0.73 -6.27
CA LEU A 276 -9.24 -1.44 -5.27
C LEU A 276 -8.76 -1.18 -3.84
N LEU A 277 -7.44 -1.21 -3.59
CA LEU A 277 -6.90 -1.19 -2.23
C LEU A 277 -7.23 0.09 -1.45
N PRO A 278 -7.15 1.31 -2.04
CA PRO A 278 -7.60 2.52 -1.36
C PRO A 278 -9.10 2.49 -1.03
N VAL A 279 -9.93 2.02 -1.97
CA VAL A 279 -11.38 1.91 -1.74
C VAL A 279 -11.68 0.89 -0.64
N PHE A 280 -10.94 -0.22 -0.61
CA PHE A 280 -11.04 -1.25 0.41
C PHE A 280 -10.63 -0.72 1.79
N GLU A 281 -9.57 0.07 1.88
CA GLU A 281 -9.16 0.75 3.11
C GLU A 281 -10.26 1.68 3.63
N HIS A 282 -10.92 2.45 2.75
CA HIS A 282 -12.07 3.27 3.14
C HIS A 282 -13.26 2.43 3.64
N LEU A 283 -13.55 1.31 2.98
CA LEU A 283 -14.60 0.38 3.41
C LEU A 283 -14.32 -0.15 4.82
N LEU A 284 -13.09 -0.62 5.09
CA LEU A 284 -12.69 -1.09 6.42
C LEU A 284 -12.76 0.03 7.45
N ARG A 285 -12.40 1.27 7.08
CA ARG A 285 -12.53 2.44 7.96
C ARG A 285 -13.99 2.70 8.35
N LYS A 286 -14.95 2.56 7.42
CA LYS A 286 -16.39 2.64 7.74
C LYS A 286 -16.82 1.57 8.73
N LEU A 287 -16.38 0.32 8.52
CA LEU A 287 -16.68 -0.79 9.43
C LEU A 287 -16.06 -0.55 10.81
N PHE A 288 -14.82 -0.09 10.87
CA PHE A 288 -14.12 0.26 12.11
C PHE A 288 -14.84 1.34 12.91
N VAL A 289 -15.21 2.44 12.26
CA VAL A 289 -15.91 3.56 12.89
C VAL A 289 -17.27 3.11 13.43
N ASN A 290 -18.00 2.29 12.68
CA ASN A 290 -19.27 1.73 13.12
C ASN A 290 -19.10 0.78 14.32
N ALA A 291 -18.24 -0.24 14.20
CA ALA A 291 -18.02 -1.25 15.24
C ALA A 291 -17.57 -0.65 16.58
N ASN A 292 -16.73 0.38 16.53
CA ASN A 292 -16.20 1.05 17.73
C ASN A 292 -17.02 2.26 18.18
N ASN A 293 -18.10 2.63 17.45
CA ASN A 293 -18.86 3.87 17.69
C ASN A 293 -17.98 5.12 17.73
N CYS A 294 -17.00 5.19 16.82
CA CYS A 294 -16.08 6.32 16.73
C CYS A 294 -16.77 7.55 16.10
N PRO A 295 -16.27 8.77 16.34
CA PRO A 295 -16.76 9.96 15.66
C PRO A 295 -16.50 9.91 14.15
N GLU A 296 -17.45 10.42 13.35
CA GLU A 296 -17.37 10.45 11.88
C GLU A 296 -16.15 11.17 11.32
N ARG A 297 -15.52 12.09 12.09
CA ARG A 297 -14.28 12.77 11.69
C ARG A 297 -13.13 11.82 11.36
N LEU A 298 -13.16 10.59 11.86
CA LEU A 298 -12.15 9.58 11.50
C LEU A 298 -12.30 9.12 10.05
N LEU A 299 -13.49 9.29 9.44
CA LEU A 299 -13.74 9.02 8.03
C LEU A 299 -13.18 10.12 7.11
N THR A 300 -12.81 11.28 7.66
CA THR A 300 -12.40 12.45 6.88
C THR A 300 -10.90 12.71 6.93
N ALA A 301 -10.31 13.12 5.81
CA ALA A 301 -8.95 13.62 5.76
C ALA A 301 -8.88 15.03 6.37
N GLU A 302 -8.16 15.15 7.48
CA GLU A 302 -7.96 16.39 8.23
C GLU A 302 -6.53 16.92 8.06
N ALA A 303 -6.36 18.20 7.73
CA ALA A 303 -5.04 18.78 7.41
C ALA A 303 -4.09 18.88 8.63
N THR A 304 -4.62 18.79 9.85
CA THR A 304 -3.88 19.05 11.09
C THR A 304 -3.71 17.83 11.98
N THR A 305 -4.32 16.68 11.63
CA THR A 305 -4.26 15.45 12.41
C THR A 305 -3.78 14.28 11.56
N LEU A 306 -3.26 13.24 12.22
CA LEU A 306 -2.94 11.99 11.53
C LEU A 306 -4.23 11.34 11.00
N TYR A 307 -4.09 10.65 9.87
CA TYR A 307 -5.19 9.93 9.22
C TYR A 307 -5.39 8.58 9.88
N THR A 308 -6.65 8.14 9.96
CA THR A 308 -6.95 6.75 10.33
C THR A 308 -6.59 5.80 9.19
N THR A 309 -5.42 5.18 9.32
CA THR A 309 -4.82 4.26 8.37
C THR A 309 -5.21 2.80 8.65
N LEU A 310 -4.89 1.88 7.74
CA LEU A 310 -5.05 0.44 7.97
C LEU A 310 -4.39 -0.07 9.25
N ASP A 311 -3.22 0.45 9.62
CA ASP A 311 -2.51 0.04 10.83
C ASP A 311 -3.30 0.42 12.09
N GLU A 312 -3.95 1.59 12.08
CA GLU A 312 -4.83 2.03 13.18
C GLU A 312 -6.16 1.26 13.18
N ILE A 313 -6.69 0.93 12.00
CA ILE A 313 -7.95 0.19 11.85
C ILE A 313 -7.82 -1.25 12.39
N LEU A 314 -6.65 -1.87 12.21
CA LEU A 314 -6.40 -3.28 12.51
C LEU A 314 -5.64 -3.50 13.83
N ILE A 315 -5.44 -2.47 14.64
CA ILE A 315 -4.81 -2.58 15.97
C ILE A 315 -5.67 -3.41 16.93
N CYS A 316 -5.05 -4.09 17.89
CA CYS A 316 -5.79 -4.90 18.88
C CYS A 316 -6.56 -4.06 19.92
N CYS A 317 -5.98 -2.93 20.35
CA CYS A 317 -6.55 -2.03 21.35
C CYS A 317 -6.47 -0.58 20.86
N LEU A 318 -7.53 0.18 21.11
CA LEU A 318 -7.60 1.61 20.81
C LEU A 318 -6.67 2.42 21.73
N PRO A 319 -6.36 3.69 21.39
CA PRO A 319 -5.46 4.53 22.18
C PRO A 319 -5.88 4.76 23.65
N ASP A 320 -7.17 4.61 23.95
CA ASP A 320 -7.72 4.71 25.31
C ASP A 320 -7.62 3.38 26.10
N GLY A 321 -7.02 2.35 25.52
CA GLY A 321 -6.85 1.02 26.10
C GLY A 321 -8.08 0.11 25.93
N SER A 322 -9.16 0.59 25.31
CA SER A 322 -10.34 -0.23 25.04
C SER A 322 -10.07 -1.22 23.90
N PRO A 323 -10.74 -2.40 23.87
CA PRO A 323 -10.55 -3.37 22.80
C PRO A 323 -11.11 -2.84 21.47
N ASN A 324 -10.40 -3.10 20.38
CA ASN A 324 -10.91 -2.80 19.04
C ASN A 324 -11.99 -3.81 18.65
N ARG A 325 -13.25 -3.37 18.63
CA ARG A 325 -14.43 -4.20 18.37
C ARG A 325 -14.54 -4.66 16.92
N LEU A 326 -13.75 -4.10 16.00
CA LEU A 326 -13.72 -4.58 14.62
C LEU A 326 -13.27 -6.05 14.56
N CYS A 327 -12.37 -6.47 15.45
CA CYS A 327 -11.89 -7.85 15.51
C CYS A 327 -13.03 -8.83 15.80
N ASP A 328 -13.87 -8.49 16.78
CA ASP A 328 -15.04 -9.29 17.17
C ASP A 328 -16.11 -9.27 16.08
N GLU A 329 -16.34 -8.08 15.49
CA GLU A 329 -17.29 -7.86 14.41
C GLU A 329 -16.94 -8.68 13.17
N LEU A 330 -15.68 -8.68 12.72
CA LEU A 330 -15.25 -9.45 11.55
C LEU A 330 -15.02 -10.93 11.87
N GLY A 331 -14.53 -11.25 13.06
CA GLY A 331 -14.17 -12.60 13.45
C GLY A 331 -12.81 -13.06 12.92
N ARG A 332 -12.31 -14.16 13.49
CA ARG A 332 -10.93 -14.64 13.34
C ARG A 332 -10.50 -14.90 11.90
N GLY A 333 -11.39 -15.47 11.08
CA GLY A 333 -11.11 -15.83 9.69
C GLY A 333 -10.75 -14.63 8.83
N TYR A 334 -11.61 -13.60 8.84
CA TYR A 334 -11.38 -12.33 8.17
C TYR A 334 -10.12 -11.63 8.67
N MET A 335 -9.92 -11.57 9.99
CA MET A 335 -8.72 -10.95 10.57
C MET A 335 -7.42 -11.68 10.16
N SER A 336 -7.47 -13.00 10.04
CA SER A 336 -6.34 -13.82 9.60
C SER A 336 -5.99 -13.55 8.13
N LEU A 337 -6.98 -13.50 7.25
CA LEU A 337 -6.79 -13.21 5.83
C LEU A 337 -6.34 -11.75 5.60
N LEU A 338 -6.92 -10.79 6.32
CA LEU A 338 -6.48 -9.40 6.34
C LEU A 338 -5.03 -9.27 6.80
N GLY A 339 -4.65 -9.99 7.85
CA GLY A 339 -3.29 -10.05 8.34
C GLY A 339 -2.32 -10.48 7.23
N ASP A 340 -2.59 -11.61 6.59
CA ASP A 340 -1.72 -12.19 5.55
C ASP A 340 -1.62 -11.32 4.29
N LEU A 341 -2.72 -10.70 3.85
CA LEU A 341 -2.75 -9.89 2.63
C LEU A 341 -2.27 -8.45 2.84
N ILE A 342 -2.56 -7.85 3.99
CA ILE A 342 -2.42 -6.39 4.20
C ILE A 342 -1.36 -6.04 5.26
N THR A 343 -1.30 -6.77 6.38
CA THR A 343 -0.68 -6.23 7.60
C THR A 343 0.65 -6.89 7.96
N PHE A 344 0.76 -8.21 7.87
CA PHE A 344 1.94 -8.91 8.37
C PHE A 344 3.18 -8.59 7.53
N PRO A 345 4.31 -8.19 8.15
CA PRO A 345 5.53 -7.80 7.43
C PRO A 345 6.07 -8.90 6.51
N ASP A 346 6.03 -10.14 6.98
CA ASP A 346 6.45 -11.31 6.21
C ASP A 346 5.40 -11.76 5.18
N GLY A 347 4.16 -11.30 5.34
CA GLY A 347 3.04 -11.54 4.44
C GLY A 347 3.14 -10.77 3.13
N VAL A 348 2.05 -10.83 2.35
CA VAL A 348 1.97 -10.15 1.06
C VAL A 348 2.11 -8.65 1.28
N CYS A 349 1.43 -8.10 2.29
CA CYS A 349 1.44 -6.68 2.63
C CYS A 349 1.21 -5.81 1.37
N LEU A 350 0.26 -6.23 0.54
CA LEU A 350 0.11 -5.79 -0.85
C LEU A 350 -0.06 -4.28 -0.93
N ARG A 351 -0.93 -3.73 -0.08
CA ARG A 351 -1.22 -2.30 -0.01
C ARG A 351 0.03 -1.47 0.22
N SER A 352 0.84 -1.83 1.22
CA SER A 352 2.06 -1.10 1.55
C SER A 352 3.04 -1.14 0.37
N LYS A 353 3.42 -2.36 -0.05
CA LYS A 353 4.44 -2.57 -1.09
C LYS A 353 4.06 -1.94 -2.43
N LEU A 354 2.77 -2.01 -2.81
CA LEU A 354 2.28 -1.40 -4.05
C LEU A 354 2.34 0.13 -3.99
N SER A 355 1.89 0.73 -2.88
CA SER A 355 1.87 2.19 -2.71
C SER A 355 3.25 2.84 -2.68
N HIS A 356 4.25 2.12 -2.18
CA HIS A 356 5.64 2.57 -2.08
C HIS A 356 6.50 2.23 -3.32
N GLY A 357 5.92 1.53 -4.31
CA GLY A 357 6.63 1.10 -5.52
C GLY A 357 7.75 0.09 -5.25
N GLU A 358 7.55 -0.77 -4.24
CA GLU A 358 8.51 -1.81 -3.87
C GLU A 358 8.33 -3.10 -4.67
N ILE A 359 7.19 -3.26 -5.33
CA ILE A 359 6.88 -4.38 -6.22
C ILE A 359 6.69 -3.87 -7.64
N ASP A 360 6.98 -4.73 -8.62
CA ASP A 360 6.56 -4.50 -10.00
C ASP A 360 5.07 -4.86 -10.11
N TYR A 361 4.24 -3.84 -10.35
CA TYR A 361 2.79 -4.01 -10.44
C TYR A 361 2.37 -4.85 -11.66
N GLU A 362 3.18 -4.90 -12.72
CA GLU A 362 2.90 -5.74 -13.90
C GLU A 362 3.16 -7.22 -13.61
N SER A 363 4.01 -7.51 -12.63
CA SER A 363 4.33 -8.88 -12.18
C SER A 363 3.33 -9.44 -11.16
N LEU A 364 2.33 -8.68 -10.74
CA LEU A 364 1.41 -9.09 -9.67
C LEU A 364 0.64 -10.37 -10.07
N PRO A 365 0.77 -11.47 -9.32
CA PRO A 365 0.06 -12.71 -9.64
C PRO A 365 -1.46 -12.56 -9.52
N ARG A 366 -2.17 -13.16 -10.48
CA ARG A 366 -3.64 -13.22 -10.47
C ARG A 366 -4.18 -13.77 -9.14
N SER A 367 -3.56 -14.81 -8.59
CA SER A 367 -4.02 -15.46 -7.34
C SER A 367 -4.06 -14.51 -6.14
N ILE A 368 -3.05 -13.64 -6.01
CA ILE A 368 -2.98 -12.64 -4.93
C ILE A 368 -4.05 -11.57 -5.12
N ALA A 369 -4.18 -11.06 -6.35
CA ALA A 369 -5.23 -10.08 -6.66
C ALA A 369 -6.64 -10.68 -6.50
N ASN A 370 -6.81 -11.97 -6.81
CA ASN A 370 -8.05 -12.71 -6.59
C ASN A 370 -8.39 -12.79 -5.10
N ALA A 371 -7.44 -13.16 -4.26
CA ALA A 371 -7.65 -13.25 -2.81
C ALA A 371 -8.12 -11.91 -2.21
N GLN A 372 -7.59 -10.80 -2.70
CA GLN A 372 -8.04 -9.47 -2.29
C GLN A 372 -9.46 -9.13 -2.77
N LEU A 373 -9.84 -9.54 -3.98
CA LEU A 373 -11.22 -9.40 -4.49
C LEU A 373 -12.20 -10.28 -3.72
N ASP A 374 -11.83 -11.54 -3.48
CA ASP A 374 -12.62 -12.51 -2.72
C ASP A 374 -12.90 -11.96 -1.31
N LEU A 375 -11.92 -11.34 -0.67
CA LEU A 375 -12.08 -10.66 0.61
C LEU A 375 -13.08 -9.49 0.53
N LEU A 376 -13.00 -8.64 -0.50
CA LEU A 376 -13.99 -7.58 -0.73
C LEU A 376 -15.40 -8.17 -0.88
N PHE A 377 -15.58 -9.15 -1.76
CA PHE A 377 -16.89 -9.74 -2.02
C PHE A 377 -17.46 -10.47 -0.82
N ALA A 378 -16.64 -11.16 -0.03
CA ALA A 378 -17.09 -11.79 1.20
C ALA A 378 -17.63 -10.77 2.21
N LEU A 379 -17.04 -9.57 2.29
CA LEU A 379 -17.63 -8.48 3.09
C LEU A 379 -18.96 -8.01 2.49
N LEU A 380 -19.05 -7.85 1.17
CA LEU A 380 -20.31 -7.46 0.52
C LEU A 380 -21.43 -8.48 0.77
N TYR A 381 -21.19 -9.78 0.55
CA TYR A 381 -22.16 -10.84 0.86
C TYR A 381 -22.62 -10.79 2.32
N ARG A 382 -21.69 -10.58 3.25
CA ARG A 382 -21.99 -10.56 4.68
C ARG A 382 -22.86 -9.38 5.08
N TYR A 383 -22.52 -8.18 4.64
CA TYR A 383 -23.12 -6.95 5.16
C TYR A 383 -24.28 -6.40 4.31
N ASP A 384 -24.24 -6.56 2.99
CA ASP A 384 -25.35 -6.15 2.11
C ASP A 384 -26.46 -7.22 2.04
N LYS A 385 -26.28 -8.36 2.72
CA LYS A 385 -27.25 -9.46 2.86
C LYS A 385 -27.80 -9.95 1.51
N TYR A 386 -26.93 -10.04 0.51
CA TYR A 386 -27.29 -10.65 -0.77
C TYR A 386 -27.82 -12.07 -0.58
N LYS A 387 -28.71 -12.51 -1.48
CA LYS A 387 -29.05 -13.92 -1.58
C LYS A 387 -27.77 -14.71 -1.86
N LEU A 388 -27.44 -15.64 -0.96
CA LEU A 388 -26.26 -16.49 -1.09
C LEU A 388 -26.42 -17.40 -2.31
N ASP A 389 -25.55 -17.18 -3.29
CA ASP A 389 -25.30 -18.10 -4.39
C ASP A 389 -24.16 -19.06 -4.00
N LYS A 390 -23.81 -19.99 -4.90
CA LYS A 390 -22.75 -20.98 -4.64
C LYS A 390 -21.40 -20.34 -4.32
N TYR A 391 -21.10 -19.20 -4.95
CA TYR A 391 -19.84 -18.50 -4.77
C TYR A 391 -19.80 -17.76 -3.43
N GLY A 392 -20.87 -17.02 -3.10
CA GLY A 392 -21.01 -16.35 -1.81
C GLY A 392 -20.96 -17.32 -0.63
N GLN A 393 -21.64 -18.47 -0.73
CA GLN A 393 -21.58 -19.51 0.30
C GLN A 393 -20.14 -20.03 0.48
N TYR A 394 -19.48 -20.39 -0.62
CA TYR A 394 -18.10 -20.86 -0.61
C TYR A 394 -17.14 -19.84 0.04
N LEU A 395 -17.25 -18.56 -0.32
CA LEU A 395 -16.42 -17.50 0.24
C LEU A 395 -16.57 -17.39 1.77
N LEU A 396 -17.81 -17.38 2.25
CA LEU A 396 -18.09 -17.24 3.68
C LEU A 396 -17.55 -18.43 4.47
N ASP A 397 -17.77 -19.65 3.96
CA ASP A 397 -17.26 -20.88 4.57
C ASP A 397 -15.72 -20.89 4.57
N TYR A 398 -15.10 -20.59 3.43
CA TYR A 398 -13.65 -20.56 3.30
C TYR A 398 -13.02 -19.57 4.28
N ILE A 399 -13.53 -18.34 4.34
CA ILE A 399 -12.97 -17.31 5.21
C ILE A 399 -13.17 -17.70 6.66
N SER A 400 -14.33 -18.27 7.04
CA SER A 400 -14.56 -18.70 8.43
C SER A 400 -13.52 -19.71 8.93
N ASP A 401 -13.05 -20.60 8.04
CA ASP A 401 -12.05 -21.63 8.33
C ASP A 401 -10.62 -21.24 7.94
N TYR A 402 -10.39 -19.98 7.54
CA TYR A 402 -9.09 -19.53 7.06
C TYR A 402 -8.02 -19.65 8.13
N LYS A 403 -6.88 -20.24 7.74
CA LYS A 403 -5.70 -20.40 8.59
C LYS A 403 -4.66 -19.38 8.19
N VAL A 404 -4.20 -18.62 9.17
CA VAL A 404 -3.14 -17.64 9.01
C VAL A 404 -1.79 -18.31 8.69
N TYR A 405 -1.05 -17.76 7.73
CA TYR A 405 0.24 -18.30 7.26
C TYR A 405 1.43 -17.43 7.65
N TYR A 406 1.28 -16.10 7.61
CA TYR A 406 2.40 -15.16 7.74
C TYR A 406 2.45 -14.44 9.08
N HIS A 407 1.56 -14.79 10.00
CA HIS A 407 1.71 -14.36 11.39
C HIS A 407 3.00 -14.95 11.98
N PRO A 408 3.79 -14.19 12.76
CA PRO A 408 5.07 -14.67 13.32
C PRO A 408 4.96 -16.01 14.06
N ILE A 409 3.89 -16.19 14.85
CA ILE A 409 3.61 -17.46 15.54
C ILE A 409 3.30 -18.61 14.56
N ALA A 410 2.59 -18.32 13.46
CA ALA A 410 2.28 -19.34 12.46
C ALA A 410 3.54 -19.79 11.71
N ILE A 411 4.40 -18.83 11.34
CA ILE A 411 5.72 -19.09 10.77
C ILE A 411 6.55 -19.95 11.73
N ALA A 412 6.68 -19.53 12.99
CA ALA A 412 7.43 -20.27 14.00
C ALA A 412 6.88 -21.70 14.18
N ARG A 413 5.55 -21.86 14.22
CA ARG A 413 4.91 -23.18 14.32
C ARG A 413 5.22 -24.07 13.11
N ASN A 414 5.19 -23.51 11.90
CA ASN A 414 5.51 -24.26 10.69
C ASN A 414 6.99 -24.64 10.62
N GLN A 415 7.90 -23.73 11.00
CA GLN A 415 9.32 -24.02 11.11
C GLN A 415 9.59 -25.13 12.12
N MET A 416 8.96 -25.08 13.31
CA MET A 416 9.07 -26.15 14.30
C MET A 416 8.56 -27.49 13.75
N ARG A 417 7.42 -27.50 13.05
CA ARG A 417 6.88 -28.72 12.42
C ARG A 417 7.82 -29.29 11.37
N GLN A 418 8.44 -28.44 10.56
CA GLN A 418 9.43 -28.86 9.57
C GLN A 418 10.67 -29.44 10.25
N CYS A 419 11.23 -28.77 11.26
CA CYS A 419 12.38 -29.29 12.01
C CYS A 419 12.08 -30.66 12.64
N VAL A 420 10.88 -30.86 13.20
CA VAL A 420 10.47 -32.15 13.76
C VAL A 420 10.33 -33.22 12.66
N ALA A 421 9.79 -32.87 11.49
CA ALA A 421 9.66 -33.79 10.37
C ALA A 421 11.04 -34.21 9.82
N GLU A 422 11.95 -33.26 9.64
CA GLU A 422 13.34 -33.50 9.24
C GLU A 422 14.07 -34.36 10.28
N PHE A 423 13.89 -34.08 11.57
CA PHE A 423 14.47 -34.88 12.65
C PHE A 423 13.94 -36.32 12.67
N LYS A 424 12.64 -36.52 12.44
CA LYS A 424 12.05 -37.87 12.31
C LYS A 424 12.61 -38.61 11.09
N GLN A 425 12.71 -37.94 9.95
CA GLN A 425 13.30 -38.51 8.74
C GLN A 425 14.78 -38.89 8.95
N MET A 426 15.50 -38.09 9.73
CA MET A 426 16.89 -38.36 10.12
C MET A 426 17.01 -39.59 11.02
N LEU A 427 16.10 -39.74 12.01
CA LEU A 427 16.03 -40.92 12.88
C LEU A 427 15.62 -42.20 12.13
N GLU A 428 14.84 -42.07 11.06
CA GLU A 428 14.43 -43.17 10.19
C GLU A 428 15.48 -43.55 9.13
N CYS A 429 16.63 -42.85 9.09
CA CYS A 429 17.72 -43.11 8.14
C CYS A 429 18.74 -44.12 8.73
N PRO A 430 18.84 -45.37 8.22
CA PRO A 430 19.68 -46.42 8.83
C PRO A 430 21.18 -46.09 8.87
N THR A 431 21.66 -45.31 7.91
CA THR A 431 23.08 -44.94 7.75
C THR A 431 23.59 -43.91 8.77
N LEU A 432 22.71 -43.13 9.39
CA LEU A 432 23.08 -42.13 10.39
C LEU A 432 23.25 -42.72 11.79
N ILE A 433 22.60 -43.85 12.09
CA ILE A 433 22.75 -44.53 13.38
C ILE A 433 24.19 -45.06 13.50
N ASP A 434 24.75 -45.62 12.41
CA ASP A 434 26.12 -46.13 12.38
C ASP A 434 27.19 -45.01 12.37
N GLU A 435 26.91 -43.84 11.75
CA GLU A 435 27.83 -42.70 11.72
C GLU A 435 27.79 -41.84 13.01
N VAL A 436 26.64 -41.75 13.70
CA VAL A 436 26.51 -41.05 14.98
C VAL A 436 27.09 -41.88 16.14
N GLU A 437 27.07 -43.21 16.06
CA GLU A 437 27.76 -44.08 17.04
C GLU A 437 29.28 -44.09 16.87
N THR A 438 29.80 -43.80 15.67
CA THR A 438 31.25 -43.83 15.38
C THR A 438 31.91 -42.46 15.37
N ALA A 439 31.18 -41.39 15.06
CA ALA A 439 31.64 -40.04 15.33
C ALA A 439 31.47 -39.75 16.82
N LYS A 440 32.55 -39.40 17.52
CA LYS A 440 32.47 -38.58 18.73
C LYS A 440 32.56 -37.11 18.32
N PRO A 441 31.49 -36.44 17.86
CA PRO A 441 31.55 -35.02 17.71
C PRO A 441 31.25 -34.39 19.07
N ASP A 442 32.16 -33.54 19.50
CA ASP A 442 31.98 -32.61 20.61
C ASP A 442 30.93 -31.55 20.19
N PHE A 443 29.66 -31.96 20.09
CA PHE A 443 28.52 -31.05 19.96
C PHE A 443 28.08 -30.59 21.35
N SER A 444 28.97 -29.88 22.03
CA SER A 444 28.70 -29.14 23.26
C SER A 444 28.19 -27.71 22.99
N ILE A 445 27.63 -27.44 21.80
CA ILE A 445 26.91 -26.20 21.48
C ILE A 445 25.39 -26.45 21.47
N GLN A 446 24.85 -26.53 22.69
CA GLN A 446 23.72 -25.75 23.19
C GLN A 446 22.33 -25.81 22.51
N LEU A 447 21.88 -26.99 22.06
CA LEU A 447 20.42 -27.26 21.99
C LEU A 447 19.77 -27.34 23.39
N THR A 448 20.57 -27.65 24.40
CA THR A 448 20.20 -27.69 25.82
C THR A 448 19.88 -26.32 26.41
N ASP A 449 20.44 -25.23 25.90
CA ASP A 449 20.18 -23.89 26.43
C ASP A 449 18.95 -23.22 25.83
N PHE A 450 18.55 -23.59 24.60
CA PHE A 450 17.30 -23.11 24.00
C PHE A 450 16.06 -23.67 24.74
N TRP A 451 16.13 -24.90 25.25
CA TRP A 451 14.99 -25.56 25.91
C TRP A 451 15.05 -25.56 27.45
N ARG A 452 16.20 -25.27 28.07
CA ARG A 452 16.32 -25.00 29.52
C ARG A 452 15.49 -23.80 29.99
N VAL A 453 15.19 -22.87 29.08
CA VAL A 453 14.32 -21.72 29.36
C VAL A 453 12.83 -22.13 29.42
N PHE A 454 12.46 -23.28 28.84
CA PHE A 454 11.06 -23.67 28.65
C PHE A 454 10.58 -24.87 29.48
N MET A 455 11.46 -25.65 30.13
CA MET A 455 11.07 -26.83 30.93
C MET A 455 12.01 -27.11 32.13
N PRO A 456 11.49 -27.60 33.29
CA PRO A 456 12.31 -28.05 34.42
C PRO A 456 13.16 -29.31 34.11
N PRO A 457 14.25 -29.57 34.85
CA PRO A 457 15.28 -30.54 34.49
C PRO A 457 14.86 -32.03 34.49
N ASP A 458 13.71 -32.37 35.07
CA ASP A 458 13.42 -33.76 35.48
C ASP A 458 12.69 -34.61 34.43
N ASN A 459 12.45 -34.11 33.20
CA ASN A 459 11.65 -34.78 32.16
C ASN A 459 12.42 -35.13 30.88
N LEU A 460 13.70 -35.53 30.99
CA LEU A 460 14.51 -35.97 29.85
C LEU A 460 14.10 -37.34 29.25
N SER A 461 13.21 -38.10 29.89
CA SER A 461 12.69 -39.38 29.37
C SER A 461 11.44 -39.24 28.49
N LEU A 462 10.96 -38.01 28.25
CA LEU A 462 9.80 -37.72 27.39
C LEU A 462 10.16 -37.51 25.91
N PHE A 463 11.46 -37.46 25.58
CA PHE A 463 11.96 -37.14 24.25
C PHE A 463 11.61 -38.18 23.19
N ASP A 464 11.49 -39.46 23.56
CA ASP A 464 11.12 -40.53 22.63
C ASP A 464 9.65 -40.47 22.17
N ASN A 465 8.82 -39.62 22.79
CA ASN A 465 7.37 -39.59 22.59
C ASN A 465 6.79 -38.18 22.36
N ILE A 466 7.56 -37.21 21.86
CA ILE A 466 7.02 -35.89 21.51
C ILE A 466 6.15 -36.01 20.25
N SER A 467 4.85 -36.12 20.46
CA SER A 467 3.84 -36.06 19.41
C SER A 467 3.58 -34.61 18.97
N LEU A 468 3.05 -34.41 17.75
CA LEU A 468 2.59 -33.08 17.30
C LEU A 468 1.54 -32.48 18.26
N ALA A 469 0.73 -33.33 18.91
CA ALA A 469 -0.23 -32.89 19.92
C ALA A 469 0.44 -32.37 21.20
N THR A 470 1.62 -32.89 21.56
CA THR A 470 2.42 -32.41 22.69
C THR A 470 2.99 -31.01 22.40
N ILE A 471 3.40 -30.74 21.16
CA ILE A 471 3.87 -29.41 20.73
C ILE A 471 2.71 -28.41 20.69
N ASP A 472 1.56 -28.81 20.14
CA ASP A 472 0.36 -27.96 20.13
C ASP A 472 -0.14 -27.67 21.56
N ALA A 473 0.02 -28.60 22.52
CA ALA A 473 -0.30 -28.39 23.94
C ALA A 473 0.70 -27.45 24.66
N LEU A 474 1.97 -27.45 24.27
CA LEU A 474 2.99 -26.54 24.82
C LEU A 474 2.81 -25.09 24.36
N LEU A 475 2.17 -24.88 23.20
CA LEU A 475 1.87 -23.55 22.64
C LEU A 475 0.41 -23.13 22.90
N ASN A 476 -0.11 -23.40 24.09
CA ASN A 476 -1.45 -22.96 24.51
C ASN A 476 -1.49 -21.44 24.81
N GLU A 477 -2.70 -20.87 24.92
CA GLU A 477 -2.91 -19.42 25.13
C GLU A 477 -2.17 -18.85 26.35
N GLU A 478 -1.97 -19.65 27.39
CA GLU A 478 -1.31 -19.24 28.62
C GLU A 478 0.20 -19.06 28.41
N ASN A 479 0.84 -20.00 27.72
CA ASN A 479 2.25 -19.90 27.33
C ASN A 479 2.48 -18.83 26.25
N ILE A 480 1.49 -18.61 25.37
CA ILE A 480 1.49 -17.52 24.38
C ILE A 480 1.48 -16.14 25.08
N ASN A 481 0.69 -15.97 26.14
CA ASN A 481 0.67 -14.73 26.92
C ASN A 481 1.99 -14.46 27.65
N LEU A 482 2.68 -15.52 28.08
CA LEU A 482 4.01 -15.42 28.69
C LEU A 482 5.07 -14.94 27.68
N ILE A 483 5.02 -15.46 26.45
CA ILE A 483 5.91 -15.05 25.34
C ILE A 483 5.65 -13.60 24.93
N ASN A 484 4.39 -13.17 24.85
CA ASN A 484 4.02 -11.79 24.54
C ASN A 484 4.54 -10.78 25.58
N ARG A 485 4.58 -11.15 26.87
CA ARG A 485 5.20 -10.32 27.92
C ARG A 485 6.72 -10.22 27.79
N TYR A 486 7.38 -11.25 27.27
CA TYR A 486 8.83 -11.27 27.11
C TYR A 486 9.29 -10.49 25.86
N CYS A 487 8.53 -10.55 24.77
CA CYS A 487 8.83 -9.84 23.51
C CYS A 487 8.53 -8.34 23.56
N THR A 488 7.67 -7.88 24.47
CA THR A 488 7.36 -6.45 24.67
C THR A 488 8.37 -5.72 25.57
N CYS A 489 9.33 -6.43 26.17
CA CYS A 489 10.40 -5.86 27.00
C CYS A 489 11.76 -5.76 26.27
N LYS A 490 11.80 -5.85 24.94
CA LYS A 490 13.02 -5.63 24.14
C LYS A 490 12.86 -4.50 23.14
#